data_AF-A0A182FUI3-F1
#
_entry.id   AF-A0A182FUI3-F1
#
_cell.length_a   1.000
_cell.length_b   1.000
_cell.length_c   1.000
_cell.angle_alpha   90.00
_cell.angle_beta   90.00
_cell.angle_gamma   90.00
#
_symmetry.space_group_name_H-M   'P 1'
#
loop_
_entity.id
_entity.type
_entity.pdbx_description
1 polymer ?
#
loop_
_entity_poly.entity_id
_entity_poly.type
_entity_poly.pdbx_seq_one_letter_code
_entity_poly.pdbx_strand_id
1 'polypeptide(L)'
;MRSVARFWPLADVHLERRGTDDEPATTAAGSSCKPRTLYRCTLEALVRHYSNNPRSSGYRAAVQCLPLAVRLEVLEDMCDYPHLLDVQQELLSDPVLISAVLTRVPADRTKLVRCFQWLECNRRPVTDRLCQRYQRACVKVQVDDEEREGAGIRLGLTIAAFLIETGWLREAIKILRTACLLAKTGSEVELEVLRQLLRAQALGAKELDARQTCHRLTAAVVRHPHLLGPPRGPPCSVGVRCRNDVAVGVYLALSLYELEMREISLSYHYAVLALEMLTDCSPGRLIVDVCRQLAKACLTRKQYARTGLLLRQAIAWARTCYGKGSAQYAETLEDYAMYLLARNAVTESVGVFTEAQHIYLRLYGPRNLLLAHAQGNLVFGLCLQAYVHEQRERAVQHVENSMANFERILPHDHRLLVQGRRLRSSMDLLLFGMTDGTSRRRGAGGEGGGADVSDERPPAEEQELKVDKMDDGLLAVHELRRSFYLDYGLLMKSSE
;
A
#
# COMPACT_ATOMS: atom_id res chain seq x y z
N MET A 1 39.16 4.70 -12.88
CA MET A 1 38.25 3.83 -13.65
C MET A 1 37.38 3.06 -12.67
N ARG A 2 36.23 3.62 -12.30
CA ARG A 2 35.29 3.00 -11.34
C ARG A 2 34.18 2.31 -12.13
N SER A 3 34.04 1.01 -11.89
CA SER A 3 32.96 0.15 -12.34
C SER A 3 31.59 0.82 -12.14
N VAL A 4 30.99 1.25 -13.25
CA VAL A 4 29.58 1.58 -13.35
C VAL A 4 28.84 0.27 -13.13
N ALA A 5 28.28 0.08 -11.93
CA ALA A 5 27.33 -0.98 -11.67
C ALA A 5 26.24 -0.88 -12.74
N ARG A 6 26.17 -1.90 -13.60
CA ARG A 6 25.20 -2.01 -14.68
C ARG A 6 23.81 -1.86 -14.05
N PHE A 7 23.18 -0.74 -14.38
CA PHE A 7 21.84 -0.38 -13.94
C PHE A 7 20.88 -1.51 -14.29
N TRP A 8 20.06 -1.89 -13.32
CA TRP A 8 18.99 -2.86 -13.47
C TRP A 8 18.10 -2.47 -14.65
N PRO A 9 17.75 -3.41 -15.55
CA PRO A 9 16.98 -3.07 -16.72
C PRO A 9 15.51 -2.93 -16.31
N LEU A 10 14.99 -1.71 -16.38
CA LEU A 10 13.54 -1.49 -16.60
C LEU A 10 13.07 -2.08 -17.93
N ALA A 11 13.97 -2.64 -18.75
CA ALA A 11 13.62 -3.36 -19.97
C ALA A 11 12.64 -4.52 -19.69
N ASP A 12 12.67 -5.17 -18.52
CA ASP A 12 11.78 -6.30 -18.26
C ASP A 12 10.32 -5.89 -17.98
N VAL A 13 10.10 -4.71 -17.38
CA VAL A 13 8.75 -4.13 -17.24
C VAL A 13 8.26 -3.52 -18.56
N HIS A 14 9.18 -3.07 -19.42
CA HIS A 14 8.87 -2.58 -20.76
C HIS A 14 8.75 -3.69 -21.81
N LEU A 15 9.22 -4.91 -21.54
CA LEU A 15 9.06 -6.09 -22.39
C LEU A 15 7.65 -6.69 -22.30
N GLU A 16 6.95 -6.56 -21.16
CA GLU A 16 5.52 -6.90 -21.08
C GLU A 16 4.65 -5.98 -21.96
N ARG A 17 5.14 -4.79 -22.33
CA ARG A 17 4.49 -3.89 -23.32
C ARG A 17 4.36 -4.52 -24.71
N ARG A 18 5.03 -5.66 -24.98
CA ARG A 18 4.92 -6.42 -26.24
C ARG A 18 3.85 -7.51 -26.26
N GLY A 19 3.13 -7.79 -25.17
CA GLY A 19 2.18 -8.90 -25.20
C GLY A 19 1.21 -8.99 -24.01
N THR A 20 0.39 -7.98 -23.77
CA THR A 20 -0.72 -8.11 -22.81
C THR A 20 -2.04 -7.77 -23.47
N ASP A 21 -2.64 -8.76 -24.12
CA ASP A 21 -4.09 -8.95 -24.26
C ASP A 21 -4.31 -10.48 -24.18
N ASP A 22 -4.21 -11.06 -22.98
CA ASP A 22 -4.44 -12.51 -22.81
C ASP A 22 -5.90 -12.78 -22.43
N GLU A 23 -6.69 -13.15 -23.45
CA GLU A 23 -7.60 -14.29 -23.36
C GLU A 23 -6.78 -15.58 -23.56
N PRO A 24 -7.16 -16.72 -22.95
CA PRO A 24 -6.35 -17.93 -23.01
C PRO A 24 -6.58 -18.63 -24.35
N ALA A 25 -5.57 -18.66 -25.21
CA ALA A 25 -5.53 -19.56 -26.36
C ALA A 25 -4.25 -20.42 -26.35
N THR A 26 -4.50 -21.72 -26.39
CA THR A 26 -3.62 -22.86 -26.60
C THR A 26 -2.52 -22.65 -27.65
N THR A 27 -1.28 -22.97 -27.25
CA THR A 27 -0.18 -23.56 -28.05
C THR A 27 -0.17 -23.32 -29.57
N ALA A 28 0.72 -22.44 -30.04
CA ALA A 28 1.64 -22.69 -31.16
C ALA A 28 2.49 -21.42 -31.45
N ALA A 29 3.71 -21.65 -31.94
CA ALA A 29 4.75 -20.65 -32.21
C ALA A 29 4.32 -19.54 -33.18
N GLY A 30 4.70 -18.29 -32.86
CA GLY A 30 4.59 -17.13 -33.75
C GLY A 30 4.50 -15.83 -32.96
N SER A 31 5.62 -15.12 -32.78
CA SER A 31 5.63 -13.80 -32.15
C SER A 31 4.88 -12.80 -33.03
N SER A 32 3.58 -12.66 -32.81
CA SER A 32 2.73 -11.62 -33.36
C SER A 32 3.12 -10.27 -32.73
N CYS A 33 4.17 -9.64 -33.27
CA CYS A 33 4.50 -8.25 -32.95
C CYS A 33 3.45 -7.38 -33.64
N LYS A 34 2.40 -6.97 -32.90
CA LYS A 34 1.38 -6.03 -33.42
C LYS A 34 2.11 -4.82 -34.05
N PRO A 35 1.77 -4.41 -35.29
CA PRO A 35 2.44 -3.30 -35.94
C PRO A 35 2.29 -2.03 -35.10
N ARG A 36 3.42 -1.35 -34.85
CA ARG A 36 3.44 -0.10 -34.08
C ARG A 36 2.61 0.97 -34.80
N THR A 37 1.75 1.66 -34.06
CA THR A 37 0.96 2.76 -34.60
C THR A 37 1.85 3.93 -34.98
N LEU A 38 1.46 4.70 -36.01
CA LEU A 38 2.17 5.93 -36.39
C LEU A 38 2.29 6.89 -35.20
N TYR A 39 1.23 6.98 -34.39
CA TYR A 39 1.23 7.73 -33.14
C TYR A 39 2.39 7.33 -32.21
N ARG A 40 2.56 6.03 -31.95
CA ARG A 40 3.65 5.55 -31.09
C ARG A 40 5.03 5.86 -31.67
N CYS A 41 5.18 5.71 -32.98
CA CYS A 41 6.43 6.07 -33.67
C CYS A 41 6.72 7.58 -33.56
N THR A 42 5.71 8.45 -33.65
CA THR A 42 5.89 9.90 -33.51
C THR A 42 6.28 10.31 -32.08
N LEU A 43 5.69 9.70 -31.06
CA LEU A 43 6.07 9.93 -29.66
C LEU A 43 7.53 9.54 -29.41
N GLU A 44 7.93 8.35 -29.85
CA GLU A 44 9.31 7.89 -29.70
C GLU A 44 10.30 8.79 -30.44
N ALA A 45 9.96 9.23 -31.66
CA ALA A 45 10.80 10.16 -32.42
C ALA A 45 10.91 11.53 -31.72
N LEU A 46 9.82 12.03 -31.14
CA LEU A 46 9.79 13.29 -30.38
C LEU A 46 10.69 13.23 -29.15
N VAL A 47 10.56 12.16 -28.34
CA VAL A 47 11.39 12.00 -27.14
C VAL A 47 12.86 11.78 -27.51
N ARG A 48 13.16 11.03 -28.57
CA ARG A 48 14.52 10.91 -29.12
C ARG A 48 15.08 12.25 -29.56
N HIS A 49 14.27 13.11 -30.18
CA HIS A 49 14.69 14.44 -30.57
C HIS A 49 15.07 15.30 -29.35
N TYR A 50 14.26 15.26 -28.29
CA TYR A 50 14.60 15.92 -27.02
C TYR A 50 15.88 15.37 -26.41
N SER A 51 16.04 14.04 -26.46
CA SER A 51 17.20 13.30 -25.97
C SER A 51 18.50 13.72 -26.64
N ASN A 52 18.46 13.91 -27.96
CA ASN A 52 19.65 14.24 -28.75
C ASN A 52 20.15 15.67 -28.52
N ASN A 53 19.35 16.53 -27.88
CA ASN A 53 19.74 17.92 -27.64
C ASN A 53 19.24 18.40 -26.27
N PRO A 54 19.66 17.80 -25.14
CA PRO A 54 19.04 18.01 -23.83
C PRO A 54 19.20 19.43 -23.25
N ARG A 55 19.98 20.31 -23.89
CA ARG A 55 20.25 21.69 -23.45
C ARG A 55 19.33 22.73 -24.05
N SER A 56 18.49 22.40 -25.03
CA SER A 56 17.56 23.41 -25.55
C SER A 56 16.53 23.78 -24.48
N SER A 57 16.38 25.09 -24.26
CA SER A 57 15.40 25.66 -23.33
C SER A 57 13.96 25.50 -23.81
N GLY A 58 13.73 25.11 -25.08
CA GLY A 58 12.43 25.09 -25.73
C GLY A 58 11.56 23.86 -25.45
N TYR A 59 12.14 22.74 -25.03
CA TYR A 59 11.36 21.49 -24.89
C TYR A 59 10.32 21.55 -23.79
N ARG A 60 10.60 22.29 -22.71
CA ARG A 60 9.62 22.52 -21.66
C ARG A 60 8.35 23.15 -22.23
N ALA A 61 8.52 24.24 -22.96
CA ALA A 61 7.40 24.93 -23.60
C ALA A 61 6.69 23.99 -24.58
N ALA A 62 7.45 23.26 -25.41
CA ALA A 62 6.89 22.29 -26.35
C ALA A 62 6.04 21.21 -25.66
N VAL A 63 6.54 20.60 -24.57
CA VAL A 63 5.82 19.58 -23.79
C VAL A 63 4.60 20.18 -23.08
N GLN A 64 4.69 21.43 -22.61
CA GLN A 64 3.58 22.16 -22.01
C GLN A 64 2.51 22.58 -23.02
N CYS A 65 2.82 22.66 -24.31
CA CYS A 65 1.85 22.88 -25.38
C CYS A 65 1.07 21.61 -25.77
N LEU A 66 1.55 20.42 -25.38
CA LEU A 66 0.87 19.16 -25.70
C LEU A 66 -0.44 19.00 -24.90
N PRO A 67 -1.44 18.30 -25.47
CA PRO A 67 -2.60 17.84 -24.73
C PRO A 67 -2.18 17.02 -23.50
N LEU A 68 -2.96 17.11 -22.42
CA LEU A 68 -2.58 16.57 -21.11
C LEU A 68 -2.29 15.06 -21.12
N ALA A 69 -3.09 14.27 -21.84
CA ALA A 69 -2.88 12.83 -21.98
C ALA A 69 -1.56 12.53 -22.73
N VAL A 70 -1.32 13.20 -23.86
CA VAL A 70 -0.09 13.07 -24.65
C VAL A 70 1.13 13.50 -23.84
N ARG A 71 1.01 14.56 -23.03
CA ARG A 71 2.09 15.04 -22.16
C ARG A 71 2.54 13.96 -21.18
N LEU A 72 1.61 13.23 -20.58
CA LEU A 72 1.96 12.16 -19.64
C LEU A 72 2.60 10.97 -20.34
N GLU A 73 2.18 10.64 -21.56
CA GLU A 73 2.83 9.59 -22.36
C GLU A 73 4.25 9.98 -22.77
N VAL A 74 4.46 11.24 -23.15
CA VAL A 74 5.81 11.79 -23.40
C VAL A 74 6.65 11.73 -22.12
N LEU A 75 6.10 12.10 -20.96
CA LEU A 75 6.79 12.01 -19.68
C LEU A 75 7.10 10.56 -19.28
N GLU A 76 6.23 9.60 -19.59
CA GLU A 76 6.50 8.17 -19.39
C GLU A 76 7.64 7.71 -20.28
N ASP A 77 7.61 8.04 -21.58
CA ASP A 77 8.67 7.67 -22.54
C ASP A 77 10.01 8.34 -22.23
N MET A 78 10.02 9.52 -21.61
CA MET A 78 11.24 10.16 -21.11
C MET A 78 11.95 9.31 -20.04
N CYS A 79 11.27 8.35 -19.38
CA CYS A 79 11.91 7.47 -18.42
C CYS A 79 13.02 6.61 -19.04
N ASP A 80 12.96 6.34 -20.35
CA ASP A 80 13.99 5.58 -21.06
C ASP A 80 15.28 6.40 -21.33
N TYR A 81 15.29 7.69 -21.00
CA TYR A 81 16.32 8.65 -21.39
C TYR A 81 16.92 9.38 -20.18
N PRO A 82 18.01 8.89 -19.57
CA PRO A 82 18.58 9.44 -18.33
C PRO A 82 19.01 10.92 -18.39
N HIS A 83 19.34 11.45 -19.57
CA HIS A 83 19.72 12.85 -19.74
C HIS A 83 18.51 13.80 -19.72
N LEU A 84 17.26 13.29 -19.74
CA LEU A 84 16.03 14.08 -19.60
C LEU A 84 15.52 14.14 -18.15
N LEU A 85 16.21 13.51 -17.19
CA LEU A 85 15.80 13.45 -15.78
C LEU A 85 15.50 14.83 -15.17
N ASP A 86 16.31 15.85 -15.48
CA ASP A 86 16.15 17.19 -14.91
C ASP A 86 14.92 17.91 -15.46
N VAL A 87 14.65 17.74 -16.77
CA VAL A 87 13.46 18.28 -17.43
C VAL A 87 12.20 17.59 -16.88
N GLN A 88 12.24 16.27 -16.77
CA GLN A 88 11.14 15.47 -16.26
C GLN A 88 10.84 15.82 -14.80
N GLN A 89 11.87 15.95 -13.94
CA GLN A 89 11.71 16.37 -12.55
C GLN A 89 11.10 17.78 -12.48
N GLU A 90 11.55 18.70 -13.32
CA GLU A 90 11.03 20.06 -13.30
C GLU A 90 9.54 20.11 -13.68
N LEU A 91 9.11 19.36 -14.69
CA LEU A 91 7.71 19.29 -15.10
C LEU A 91 6.84 18.60 -14.04
N LEU A 92 7.28 17.46 -13.50
CA LEU A 92 6.52 16.68 -12.52
C LEU A 92 6.52 17.30 -11.11
N SER A 93 7.35 18.30 -10.86
CA SER A 93 7.30 19.07 -9.61
C SER A 93 6.31 20.25 -9.67
N ASP A 94 5.57 20.45 -10.76
CA ASP A 94 4.54 21.49 -10.87
C ASP A 94 3.20 21.00 -10.29
N PRO A 95 2.75 21.55 -9.15
CA PRO A 95 1.53 21.08 -8.50
C PRO A 95 0.27 21.27 -9.35
N VAL A 96 0.21 22.32 -10.18
CA VAL A 96 -0.94 22.58 -11.05
C VAL A 96 -1.05 21.50 -12.13
N LEU A 97 0.08 21.14 -12.74
CA LEU A 97 0.13 20.06 -13.71
C LEU A 97 -0.31 18.74 -13.10
N ILE A 98 0.24 18.38 -11.94
CA ILE A 98 -0.08 17.12 -11.27
C ILE A 98 -1.57 17.04 -10.94
N SER A 99 -2.15 18.09 -10.36
CA SER A 99 -3.59 18.11 -10.08
C SER A 99 -4.44 18.03 -11.36
N ALA A 100 -4.03 18.70 -12.44
CA ALA A 100 -4.72 18.61 -13.72
C ALA A 100 -4.71 17.18 -14.27
N VAL A 101 -3.57 16.48 -14.23
CA VAL A 101 -3.47 15.06 -14.63
C VAL A 101 -4.40 14.20 -13.78
N LEU A 102 -4.36 14.35 -12.45
CA LEU A 102 -5.14 13.53 -11.51
C LEU A 102 -6.65 13.70 -11.63
N THR A 103 -7.11 14.89 -12.07
CA THR A 103 -8.52 15.24 -12.22
C THR A 103 -9.06 14.94 -13.61
N ARG A 104 -8.29 15.22 -14.67
CA ARG A 104 -8.76 15.13 -16.06
C ARG A 104 -8.40 13.82 -16.75
N VAL A 105 -7.36 13.12 -16.29
CA VAL A 105 -6.91 11.86 -16.89
C VAL A 105 -6.67 10.80 -15.80
N PRO A 106 -7.72 10.42 -15.03
CA PRO A 106 -7.58 9.52 -13.90
C PRO A 106 -7.15 8.09 -14.29
N ALA A 107 -7.43 7.67 -15.53
CA ALA A 107 -7.02 6.36 -16.05
C ALA A 107 -5.49 6.21 -16.16
N ASP A 108 -4.76 7.31 -16.34
CA ASP A 108 -3.30 7.30 -16.52
C ASP A 108 -2.51 7.50 -15.21
N ARG A 109 -3.17 7.43 -14.04
CA ARG A 109 -2.51 7.58 -12.72
C ARG A 109 -1.31 6.65 -12.55
N THR A 110 -1.36 5.44 -13.08
CA THR A 110 -0.28 4.46 -13.01
C THR A 110 0.98 4.93 -13.76
N LYS A 111 0.83 5.55 -14.93
CA LYS A 111 1.93 6.17 -15.68
C LYS A 111 2.61 7.26 -14.85
N LEU A 112 1.82 8.07 -14.15
CA LEU A 112 2.34 9.12 -13.27
C LEU A 112 3.15 8.54 -12.10
N VAL A 113 2.66 7.48 -11.46
CA VAL A 113 3.39 6.78 -10.39
C VAL A 113 4.74 6.27 -10.89
N ARG A 114 4.76 5.63 -12.07
CA ARG A 114 6.01 5.14 -12.68
C ARG A 114 7.01 6.26 -12.90
N CYS A 115 6.56 7.41 -13.41
CA CYS A 115 7.44 8.57 -13.60
C CYS A 115 8.03 9.07 -12.27
N PHE A 116 7.21 9.15 -11.21
CA PHE A 116 7.68 9.57 -9.90
C PHE A 116 8.72 8.60 -9.35
N GLN A 117 8.46 7.31 -9.45
CA GLN A 117 9.36 6.26 -8.98
C GLN A 117 10.66 6.24 -9.77
N TRP A 118 10.60 6.41 -11.08
CA TRP A 118 11.79 6.52 -11.92
C TRP A 118 12.70 7.66 -11.44
N LEU A 119 12.13 8.84 -11.17
CA LEU A 119 12.87 9.98 -10.64
C LEU A 119 13.48 9.70 -9.26
N GLU A 120 12.69 9.16 -8.33
CA GLU A 120 13.17 8.80 -6.98
C GLU A 120 14.31 7.76 -7.06
N CYS A 121 14.19 6.76 -7.95
CA CYS A 121 15.22 5.75 -8.19
C CYS A 121 16.54 6.32 -8.70
N ASN A 122 16.47 7.42 -9.45
CA ASN A 122 17.62 8.16 -9.97
C ASN A 122 18.05 9.30 -9.03
N ARG A 123 17.68 9.24 -7.74
CA ARG A 123 18.03 10.22 -6.70
C ARG A 123 17.57 11.65 -7.03
N ARG A 124 16.44 11.78 -7.70
CA ARG A 124 15.74 13.04 -7.94
C ARG A 124 14.49 13.09 -7.05
N PRO A 125 14.52 13.78 -5.90
CA PRO A 125 13.40 13.81 -4.95
C PRO A 125 12.24 14.67 -5.47
N VAL A 126 11.48 14.13 -6.42
CA VAL A 126 10.39 14.84 -7.11
C VAL A 126 9.25 15.17 -6.15
N THR A 127 8.95 14.26 -5.22
CA THR A 127 7.89 14.41 -4.25
C THR A 127 8.19 15.54 -3.26
N ASP A 128 9.42 15.63 -2.75
CA ASP A 128 9.84 16.74 -1.88
C ASP A 128 9.86 18.09 -2.64
N ARG A 129 10.34 18.10 -3.90
CA ARG A 129 10.34 19.31 -4.74
C ARG A 129 8.92 19.77 -5.07
N LEU A 130 7.99 18.85 -5.29
CA LEU A 130 6.56 19.11 -5.45
C LEU A 130 5.97 19.76 -4.18
N CYS A 131 6.26 19.21 -2.99
CA CYS A 131 5.86 19.82 -1.72
C CYS A 131 6.38 21.24 -1.56
N GLN A 132 7.67 21.47 -1.81
CA GLN A 132 8.27 22.79 -1.71
C GLN A 132 7.63 23.80 -2.67
N ARG A 133 7.34 23.38 -3.91
CA ARG A 133 6.68 24.25 -4.89
C ARG A 133 5.24 24.55 -4.52
N TYR A 134 4.50 23.56 -4.00
CA TYR A 134 3.17 23.78 -3.45
C TYR A 134 3.20 24.80 -2.30
N GLN A 135 4.09 24.62 -1.33
CA GLN A 135 4.24 25.55 -0.21
C GLN A 135 4.57 26.98 -0.65
N ARG A 136 5.49 27.14 -1.61
CA ARG A 136 5.83 28.46 -2.18
C ARG A 136 4.64 29.08 -2.93
N ALA A 137 3.82 28.27 -3.60
CA ALA A 137 2.62 28.76 -4.26
C ALA A 137 1.59 29.25 -3.22
N CYS A 138 1.41 28.51 -2.11
CA CYS A 138 0.52 28.90 -1.02
C CYS A 138 0.94 30.20 -0.32
N VAL A 139 2.24 30.41 -0.07
CA VAL A 139 2.74 31.67 0.53
C VAL A 139 2.40 32.88 -0.34
N LYS A 140 2.44 32.74 -1.67
CA LYS A 140 2.07 33.82 -2.60
C LYS A 140 0.57 34.13 -2.63
N VAL A 141 -0.27 33.18 -2.23
CA VAL A 141 -1.74 33.29 -2.22
C VAL A 141 -2.25 33.98 -0.95
N GLN A 142 -1.45 34.08 0.11
CA GLN A 142 -1.82 34.77 1.36
C GLN A 142 -2.07 36.28 1.20
N VAL A 143 -2.00 36.82 -0.03
CA VAL A 143 -2.31 38.21 -0.38
C VAL A 143 -3.68 38.25 -1.08
N ASP A 144 -4.73 38.45 -0.27
CA ASP A 144 -6.06 39.02 -0.61
C ASP A 144 -6.98 38.36 -1.67
N ASP A 145 -6.97 37.03 -1.85
CA ASP A 145 -7.90 36.38 -2.82
C ASP A 145 -8.49 35.05 -2.30
N GLU A 146 -9.74 35.11 -1.80
CA GLU A 146 -10.48 33.94 -1.26
C GLU A 146 -10.68 32.82 -2.31
N GLU A 147 -10.83 33.18 -3.59
CA GLU A 147 -11.00 32.18 -4.65
C GLU A 147 -9.70 31.42 -4.90
N ARG A 148 -8.56 32.12 -4.85
CA ARG A 148 -7.24 31.50 -4.97
C ARG A 148 -6.88 30.66 -3.76
N GLU A 149 -7.30 31.06 -2.56
CA GLU A 149 -7.11 30.27 -1.34
C GLU A 149 -7.86 28.92 -1.45
N GLY A 150 -9.13 28.96 -1.85
CA GLY A 150 -9.92 27.76 -2.11
C GLY A 150 -9.34 26.87 -3.21
N ALA A 151 -8.81 27.46 -4.29
CA ALA A 151 -8.12 26.72 -5.34
C ALA A 151 -6.83 26.04 -4.84
N GLY A 152 -6.06 26.74 -4.00
CA GLY A 152 -4.86 26.20 -3.35
C GLY A 152 -5.18 24.98 -2.47
N ILE A 153 -6.23 25.04 -1.66
CA ILE A 153 -6.63 23.92 -0.80
C ILE A 153 -7.09 22.72 -1.64
N ARG A 154 -7.92 22.94 -2.68
CA ARG A 154 -8.36 21.85 -3.59
C ARG A 154 -7.17 21.19 -4.30
N LEU A 155 -6.18 21.99 -4.70
CA LEU A 155 -4.93 21.52 -5.27
C LEU A 155 -4.19 20.60 -4.29
N GLY A 156 -4.01 21.07 -3.04
CA GLY A 156 -3.37 20.32 -1.97
C GLY A 156 -4.07 19.00 -1.66
N LEU A 157 -5.40 19.01 -1.51
CA LEU A 157 -6.21 17.81 -1.27
C LEU A 157 -6.07 16.78 -2.39
N THR A 158 -6.07 17.21 -3.65
CA THR A 158 -5.97 16.32 -4.81
C THR A 158 -4.60 15.64 -4.85
N ILE A 159 -3.53 16.41 -4.69
CA ILE A 159 -2.15 15.89 -4.69
C ILE A 159 -1.93 14.99 -3.47
N ALA A 160 -2.38 15.41 -2.29
CA ALA A 160 -2.20 14.63 -1.07
C ALA A 160 -2.95 13.30 -1.12
N ALA A 161 -4.19 13.26 -1.64
CA ALA A 161 -4.92 12.02 -1.85
C ALA A 161 -4.12 11.04 -2.73
N PHE A 162 -3.56 11.52 -3.85
CA PHE A 162 -2.69 10.72 -4.70
C PHE A 162 -1.44 10.22 -3.95
N LEU A 163 -0.74 11.08 -3.20
CA LEU A 163 0.45 10.69 -2.45
C LEU A 163 0.14 9.67 -1.35
N ILE A 164 -1.02 9.79 -0.67
CA ILE A 164 -1.50 8.79 0.31
C ILE A 164 -1.75 7.45 -0.38
N GLU A 165 -2.47 7.46 -1.51
CA GLU A 165 -2.79 6.28 -2.33
C GLU A 165 -1.59 5.54 -2.88
N THR A 166 -0.44 6.18 -2.93
CA THR A 166 0.77 5.66 -3.59
C THR A 166 1.91 5.44 -2.60
N GLY A 167 1.70 5.81 -1.33
CA GLY A 167 2.60 5.54 -0.22
C GLY A 167 3.58 6.65 0.14
N TRP A 168 3.53 7.82 -0.50
CA TRP A 168 4.35 9.00 -0.13
C TRP A 168 3.74 9.80 1.02
N LEU A 169 3.55 9.13 2.17
CA LEU A 169 2.81 9.66 3.32
C LEU A 169 3.47 10.89 3.95
N ARG A 170 4.81 10.93 4.00
CA ARG A 170 5.54 12.06 4.59
C ARG A 170 5.27 13.36 3.83
N GLU A 171 5.35 13.30 2.50
CA GLU A 171 5.10 14.42 1.60
C GLU A 171 3.63 14.83 1.60
N ALA A 172 2.71 13.86 1.65
CA ALA A 172 1.28 14.12 1.82
C ALA A 172 0.98 14.90 3.11
N ILE A 173 1.56 14.49 4.25
CA ILE A 173 1.40 15.18 5.54
C ILE A 173 1.89 16.63 5.46
N LYS A 174 3.04 16.89 4.80
CA LYS A 174 3.55 18.26 4.61
C LYS A 174 2.56 19.13 3.83
N ILE A 175 2.03 18.62 2.71
CA ILE A 175 1.06 19.34 1.86
C ILE A 175 -0.24 19.61 2.64
N LEU A 176 -0.76 18.62 3.35
CA LEU A 176 -2.01 18.73 4.11
C LEU A 176 -1.88 19.67 5.31
N ARG A 177 -0.73 19.71 5.99
CA ARG A 177 -0.46 20.72 7.02
C ARG A 177 -0.51 22.13 6.44
N THR A 178 0.11 22.36 5.29
CA THR A 178 0.05 23.66 4.61
C THR A 178 -1.38 23.99 4.16
N ALA A 179 -2.12 23.04 3.61
CA ALA A 179 -3.54 23.24 3.26
C ALA A 179 -4.40 23.55 4.48
N CYS A 180 -4.09 22.96 5.64
CA CYS A 180 -4.81 23.18 6.89
C CYS A 180 -4.59 24.58 7.45
N LEU A 181 -3.43 25.20 7.20
CA LEU A 181 -3.16 26.60 7.57
C LEU A 181 -3.93 27.60 6.71
N LEU A 182 -4.33 27.22 5.49
CA LEU A 182 -5.17 28.03 4.60
C LEU A 182 -6.68 27.82 4.86
N ALA A 183 -7.06 26.72 5.49
CA ALA A 183 -8.47 26.42 5.72
C ALA A 183 -9.03 27.26 6.88
N LYS A 184 -10.14 27.96 6.63
CA LYS A 184 -10.89 28.69 7.67
C LYS A 184 -11.39 27.71 8.74
N THR A 185 -11.12 28.01 10.01
CA THR A 185 -11.56 27.20 11.16
C THR A 185 -13.09 27.09 11.20
N GLY A 186 -13.62 25.89 11.40
CA GLY A 186 -15.05 25.58 11.41
C GLY A 186 -15.68 25.42 10.02
N SER A 187 -14.89 25.36 8.94
CA SER A 187 -15.42 25.15 7.58
C SER A 187 -15.48 23.67 7.19
N GLU A 188 -16.36 23.32 6.23
CA GLU A 188 -16.38 21.97 5.65
C GLU A 188 -15.05 21.60 4.98
N VAL A 189 -14.35 22.60 4.43
CA VAL A 189 -13.04 22.45 3.81
C VAL A 189 -11.97 22.10 4.85
N GLU A 190 -12.03 22.68 6.05
CA GLU A 190 -11.16 22.29 7.16
C GLU A 190 -11.38 20.82 7.54
N LEU A 191 -12.64 20.38 7.66
CA LEU A 191 -12.95 18.98 7.98
C LEU A 191 -12.39 18.01 6.92
N GLU A 192 -12.52 18.37 5.64
CA GLU A 192 -11.96 17.62 4.51
C GLU A 192 -10.43 17.51 4.57
N VAL A 193 -9.74 18.60 4.94
CA VAL A 193 -8.28 18.57 5.12
C VAL A 193 -7.89 17.76 6.36
N LEU A 194 -8.57 17.96 7.50
CA LEU A 194 -8.27 17.26 8.75
C LEU A 194 -8.48 15.76 8.63
N ARG A 195 -9.55 15.29 7.97
CA ARG A 195 -9.78 13.85 7.78
C ARG A 195 -8.69 13.19 6.92
N GLN A 196 -8.23 13.86 5.86
CA GLN A 196 -7.14 13.34 5.03
C GLN A 196 -5.80 13.39 5.78
N LEU A 197 -5.57 14.44 6.58
CA LEU A 197 -4.38 14.58 7.40
C LEU A 197 -4.31 13.49 8.47
N LEU A 198 -5.43 13.22 9.15
CA LEU A 198 -5.53 12.15 10.14
C LEU A 198 -5.26 10.78 9.50
N ARG A 199 -5.87 10.50 8.34
CA ARG A 199 -5.61 9.27 7.57
C ARG A 199 -4.12 9.13 7.24
N ALA A 200 -3.48 10.18 6.72
CA ALA A 200 -2.07 10.15 6.36
C ALA A 200 -1.15 9.94 7.57
N GLN A 201 -1.43 10.60 8.70
CA GLN A 201 -0.65 10.49 9.93
C GLN A 201 -0.81 9.12 10.60
N ALA A 202 -2.03 8.57 10.61
CA ALA A 202 -2.28 7.24 11.15
C ALA A 202 -1.57 6.16 10.31
N LEU A 203 -1.72 6.20 8.98
CA LEU A 203 -1.00 5.30 8.06
C LEU A 203 0.53 5.49 8.14
N GLY A 204 0.99 6.72 8.40
CA GLY A 204 2.41 7.06 8.52
C GLY A 204 3.00 6.81 9.91
N ALA A 205 2.26 6.20 10.83
CA ALA A 205 2.64 5.93 12.22
C ALA A 205 3.14 7.19 12.98
N LYS A 206 2.53 8.35 12.72
CA LYS A 206 2.79 9.62 13.42
C LYS A 206 1.80 9.83 14.56
N GLU A 207 1.88 8.97 15.58
CA GLU A 207 0.90 8.89 16.67
C GLU A 207 0.61 10.24 17.35
N LEU A 208 1.65 10.99 17.75
CA LEU A 208 1.48 12.28 18.44
C LEU A 208 0.76 13.31 17.55
N ASP A 209 1.13 13.38 16.28
CA ASP A 209 0.51 14.28 15.31
C ASP A 209 -0.93 13.87 14.99
N ALA A 210 -1.17 12.55 14.88
CA ALA A 210 -2.49 11.96 14.64
C ALA A 210 -3.43 12.25 15.81
N ARG A 211 -2.96 12.12 17.05
CA ARG A 211 -3.74 12.43 18.26
C ARG A 211 -4.19 13.90 18.29
N GLN A 212 -3.27 14.83 18.01
CA GLN A 212 -3.61 16.25 17.94
C GLN A 212 -4.65 16.54 16.84
N THR A 213 -4.48 15.95 15.67
CA THR A 213 -5.40 16.11 14.54
C THR A 213 -6.76 15.49 14.84
N CYS A 214 -6.80 14.32 15.50
CA CYS A 214 -8.03 13.67 15.97
C CYS A 214 -8.78 14.57 16.96
N HIS A 215 -8.10 15.12 17.99
CA HIS A 215 -8.75 16.05 18.92
C HIS A 215 -9.33 17.28 18.23
N ARG A 216 -8.59 17.87 17.28
CA ARG A 216 -9.08 19.03 16.50
C ARG A 216 -10.28 18.65 15.64
N LEU A 217 -10.24 17.49 14.97
CA LEU A 217 -11.34 16.99 14.15
C LEU A 217 -12.60 16.74 14.98
N THR A 218 -12.48 16.01 16.09
CA THR A 218 -13.59 15.74 17.00
C THR A 218 -14.15 17.02 17.61
N ALA A 219 -13.30 17.98 18.00
CA ALA A 219 -13.76 19.27 18.49
C ALA A 219 -14.51 20.07 17.41
N ALA A 220 -14.05 20.05 16.15
CA ALA A 220 -14.74 20.70 15.04
C ALA A 220 -16.11 20.08 14.78
N VAL A 221 -16.20 18.75 14.82
CA VAL A 221 -17.46 18.00 14.69
C VAL A 221 -18.45 18.35 15.81
N VAL A 222 -17.99 18.40 17.06
CA VAL A 222 -18.85 18.73 18.21
C VAL A 222 -19.31 20.18 18.18
N ARG A 223 -18.44 21.12 17.79
CA ARG A 223 -18.79 22.56 17.71
C ARG A 223 -19.73 22.88 16.55
N HIS A 224 -19.65 22.12 15.46
CA HIS A 224 -20.40 22.37 14.24
C HIS A 224 -21.14 21.11 13.76
N PRO A 225 -22.10 20.58 14.54
CA PRO A 225 -22.78 19.33 14.21
C PRO A 225 -23.61 19.45 12.92
N HIS A 226 -24.03 20.66 12.58
CA HIS A 226 -24.73 20.96 11.33
C HIS A 226 -23.89 20.68 10.08
N LEU A 227 -22.55 20.54 10.18
CA LEU A 227 -21.66 20.19 9.07
C LEU A 227 -21.70 18.69 8.72
N LEU A 228 -22.16 17.84 9.64
CA LEU A 228 -22.29 16.39 9.44
C LEU A 228 -23.73 15.91 9.27
N GLY A 229 -24.72 16.79 9.49
CA GLY A 229 -26.14 16.43 9.40
C GLY A 229 -26.63 16.23 7.96
N PRO A 230 -27.71 15.44 7.76
CA PRO A 230 -28.32 15.26 6.46
C PRO A 230 -28.77 16.61 5.88
N PRO A 231 -28.68 16.81 4.56
CA PRO A 231 -29.07 18.07 3.93
C PRO A 231 -30.54 18.37 4.23
N ARG A 232 -30.83 19.57 4.76
CA ARG A 232 -32.17 20.14 4.75
C ARG A 232 -32.43 20.70 3.35
N GLY A 233 -32.76 19.83 2.40
CA GLY A 233 -33.04 20.23 1.01
C GLY A 233 -33.36 19.04 0.10
N PRO A 234 -33.97 19.28 -1.07
CA PRO A 234 -34.27 18.22 -2.02
C PRO A 234 -32.99 17.51 -2.49
N PRO A 235 -33.04 16.21 -2.81
CA PRO A 235 -31.87 15.46 -3.27
C PRO A 235 -31.29 16.11 -4.52
N CYS A 236 -30.06 16.61 -4.41
CA CYS A 236 -29.38 17.27 -5.52
C CYS A 236 -29.11 16.29 -6.66
N SER A 237 -29.25 16.79 -7.87
CA SER A 237 -28.96 16.12 -9.14
C SER A 237 -27.51 15.62 -9.25
N VAL A 238 -27.35 14.61 -10.11
CA VAL A 238 -26.10 13.93 -10.52
C VAL A 238 -24.90 14.88 -10.59
N GLY A 239 -23.85 14.59 -9.82
CA GLY A 239 -22.53 15.24 -9.93
C GLY A 239 -22.09 16.13 -8.77
N VAL A 240 -22.95 16.42 -7.79
CA VAL A 240 -22.59 17.14 -6.55
C VAL A 240 -22.17 16.10 -5.50
N ARG A 241 -20.98 16.26 -4.89
CA ARG A 241 -20.58 15.42 -3.74
C ARG A 241 -21.64 15.53 -2.66
N CYS A 242 -22.21 14.42 -2.23
CA CYS A 242 -23.21 14.45 -1.18
C CYS A 242 -22.52 14.91 0.10
N ARG A 243 -23.14 15.85 0.83
CA ARG A 243 -22.64 16.31 2.14
C ARG A 243 -22.38 15.13 3.09
N ASN A 244 -23.19 14.09 2.97
CA ASN A 244 -23.03 12.82 3.68
C ASN A 244 -21.67 12.17 3.40
N ASP A 245 -21.09 12.28 2.20
CA ASP A 245 -19.79 11.68 1.87
C ASP A 245 -18.63 12.28 2.68
N VAL A 246 -18.71 13.58 3.02
CA VAL A 246 -17.72 14.23 3.90
C VAL A 246 -17.84 13.64 5.30
N ALA A 247 -19.06 13.49 5.81
CA ALA A 247 -19.31 12.91 7.14
C ALA A 247 -18.86 11.44 7.22
N VAL A 248 -19.20 10.63 6.20
CA VAL A 248 -18.70 9.25 6.06
C VAL A 248 -17.18 9.25 6.06
N GLY A 249 -16.55 10.15 5.31
CA GLY A 249 -15.09 10.28 5.25
C GLY A 249 -14.45 10.67 6.60
N VAL A 250 -15.12 11.48 7.42
CA VAL A 250 -14.68 11.85 8.77
C VAL A 250 -14.75 10.64 9.70
N TYR A 251 -15.90 9.96 9.76
CA TYR A 251 -16.05 8.77 10.60
C TYR A 251 -15.13 7.62 10.18
N LEU A 252 -14.89 7.45 8.88
CA LEU A 252 -13.91 6.51 8.37
C LEU A 252 -12.49 6.84 8.86
N ALA A 253 -12.08 8.12 8.83
CA ALA A 253 -10.76 8.55 9.30
C ALA A 253 -10.61 8.35 10.83
N LEU A 254 -11.66 8.66 11.61
CA LEU A 254 -11.69 8.38 13.04
C LEU A 254 -11.59 6.87 13.32
N SER A 255 -12.38 6.06 12.62
CA SER A 255 -12.34 4.60 12.76
C SER A 255 -10.94 4.02 12.49
N LEU A 256 -10.28 4.51 11.45
CA LEU A 256 -8.91 4.10 11.09
C LEU A 256 -7.92 4.49 12.19
N TYR A 257 -7.98 5.74 12.68
CA TYR A 257 -7.13 6.19 13.77
C TYR A 257 -7.32 5.36 15.05
N GLU A 258 -8.57 5.14 15.48
CA GLU A 258 -8.85 4.36 16.70
C GLU A 258 -8.42 2.90 16.56
N LEU A 259 -8.48 2.33 15.34
CA LEU A 259 -7.96 0.99 15.08
C LEU A 259 -6.45 0.93 15.31
N GLU A 260 -5.70 1.92 14.79
CA GLU A 260 -4.25 2.02 14.99
C GLU A 260 -3.89 2.28 16.45
N MET A 261 -4.70 3.04 17.18
CA MET A 261 -4.55 3.26 18.63
C MET A 261 -4.99 2.05 19.48
N ARG A 262 -5.48 0.99 18.85
CA ARG A 262 -5.98 -0.25 19.48
C ARG A 262 -7.27 -0.10 20.29
N GLU A 263 -8.02 0.98 20.08
CA GLU A 263 -9.35 1.19 20.64
C GLU A 263 -10.43 0.59 19.73
N ILE A 264 -10.48 -0.75 19.73
CA ILE A 264 -11.30 -1.54 18.81
C ILE A 264 -12.80 -1.19 18.90
N SER A 265 -13.31 -0.90 20.09
CA SER A 265 -14.73 -0.56 20.31
C SER A 265 -15.12 0.74 19.62
N LEU A 266 -14.29 1.78 19.77
CA LEU A 266 -14.49 3.08 19.11
C LEU A 266 -14.32 2.96 17.60
N SER A 267 -13.30 2.22 17.15
CA SER A 267 -13.09 1.95 15.73
C SER A 267 -14.31 1.32 15.08
N TYR A 268 -14.88 0.28 15.70
CA TYR A 268 -16.10 -0.37 15.23
C TYR A 268 -17.29 0.60 15.23
N HIS A 269 -17.47 1.39 16.29
CA HIS A 269 -18.57 2.34 16.40
C HIS A 269 -18.54 3.38 15.27
N TYR A 270 -17.39 4.02 15.03
CA TYR A 270 -17.25 4.97 13.94
C TYR A 270 -17.38 4.33 12.55
N ALA A 271 -16.91 3.09 12.36
CA ALA A 271 -17.10 2.38 11.10
C ALA A 271 -18.58 2.07 10.82
N VAL A 272 -19.37 1.75 11.85
CA VAL A 272 -20.83 1.56 11.71
C VAL A 272 -21.51 2.87 11.37
N LEU A 273 -21.18 3.98 12.05
CA LEU A 273 -21.71 5.30 11.70
C LEU A 273 -21.38 5.70 10.26
N ALA A 274 -20.17 5.39 9.78
CA ALA A 274 -19.80 5.62 8.40
C ALA A 274 -20.65 4.78 7.43
N LEU A 275 -20.94 3.52 7.76
CA LEU A 275 -21.80 2.64 6.95
C LEU A 275 -23.26 3.12 6.92
N GLU A 276 -23.82 3.54 8.05
CA GLU A 276 -25.20 4.05 8.16
C GLU A 276 -25.43 5.33 7.35
N MET A 277 -24.37 6.11 7.14
CA MET A 277 -24.42 7.38 6.39
C MET A 277 -24.15 7.21 4.89
N LEU A 278 -23.78 6.00 4.43
CA LEU A 278 -23.63 5.73 3.00
C LEU A 278 -24.99 5.77 2.29
N THR A 279 -24.96 6.23 1.04
CA THR A 279 -26.14 6.29 0.16
C THR A 279 -25.83 5.60 -1.16
N ASP A 280 -26.87 5.28 -1.94
CA ASP A 280 -26.69 4.69 -3.29
C ASP A 280 -25.94 5.62 -4.25
N CYS A 281 -25.89 6.92 -3.93
CA CYS A 281 -25.14 7.93 -4.68
C CYS A 281 -23.68 8.08 -4.24
N SER A 282 -23.27 7.43 -3.14
CA SER A 282 -21.93 7.57 -2.61
C SER A 282 -20.88 6.99 -3.58
N PRO A 283 -19.68 7.62 -3.70
CA PRO A 283 -18.65 7.12 -4.59
C PRO A 283 -18.26 5.68 -4.28
N GLY A 284 -18.14 4.83 -5.30
CA GLY A 284 -17.81 3.41 -5.12
C GLY A 284 -16.55 3.16 -4.26
N ARG A 285 -15.57 4.06 -4.34
CA ARG A 285 -14.36 4.01 -3.51
C ARG A 285 -14.67 4.20 -2.03
N LEU A 286 -15.55 5.14 -1.70
CA LEU A 286 -15.93 5.42 -0.34
C LEU A 286 -16.68 4.22 0.26
N ILE A 287 -17.57 3.60 -0.52
CA ILE A 287 -18.28 2.37 -0.15
C ILE A 287 -17.27 1.25 0.15
N VAL A 288 -16.33 1.00 -0.77
CA VAL A 288 -15.28 -0.01 -0.60
C VAL A 288 -14.44 0.26 0.63
N ASP A 289 -13.94 1.49 0.82
CA ASP A 289 -13.10 1.87 1.98
C ASP A 289 -13.85 1.66 3.32
N VAL A 290 -15.14 2.01 3.39
CA VAL A 290 -15.98 1.80 4.59
C VAL A 290 -16.20 0.31 4.87
N CYS A 291 -16.57 -0.48 3.86
CA CYS A 291 -16.76 -1.92 4.02
C CYS A 291 -15.49 -2.60 4.53
N ARG A 292 -14.33 -2.23 3.97
CA ARG A 292 -13.03 -2.75 4.39
C ARG A 292 -12.67 -2.36 5.82
N GLN A 293 -12.84 -1.09 6.17
CA GLN A 293 -12.51 -0.62 7.52
C GLN A 293 -13.42 -1.28 8.58
N LEU A 294 -14.73 -1.38 8.29
CA LEU A 294 -15.65 -2.10 9.17
C LEU A 294 -15.30 -3.59 9.26
N ALA A 295 -14.89 -4.21 8.15
CA ALA A 295 -14.43 -5.59 8.15
C ALA A 295 -13.20 -5.81 9.04
N LYS A 296 -12.23 -4.89 9.03
CA LYS A 296 -11.08 -4.90 9.95
C LYS A 296 -11.51 -4.80 11.40
N ALA A 297 -12.40 -3.87 11.73
CA ALA A 297 -12.95 -3.73 13.08
C ALA A 297 -13.81 -4.95 13.51
N CYS A 298 -14.49 -5.61 12.57
CA CYS A 298 -15.21 -6.86 12.85
C CYS A 298 -14.26 -8.03 13.08
N LEU A 299 -13.18 -8.09 12.28
CA LEU A 299 -12.15 -9.12 12.39
C LEU A 299 -11.47 -9.06 13.75
N THR A 300 -11.16 -7.85 14.24
CA THR A 300 -10.59 -7.64 15.57
C THR A 300 -11.51 -8.02 16.71
N ARG A 301 -12.81 -7.95 16.49
CA ARG A 301 -13.83 -8.43 17.41
C ARG A 301 -14.21 -9.90 17.20
N LYS A 302 -13.46 -10.64 16.37
CA LYS A 302 -13.70 -12.05 16.01
C LYS A 302 -15.08 -12.32 15.39
N GLN A 303 -15.68 -11.33 14.73
CA GLN A 303 -16.98 -11.44 14.04
C GLN A 303 -16.81 -11.94 12.60
N TYR A 304 -16.25 -13.15 12.44
CA TYR A 304 -15.81 -13.69 11.15
C TYR A 304 -16.92 -13.77 10.09
N ALA A 305 -18.16 -14.05 10.48
CA ALA A 305 -19.29 -14.10 9.54
C ALA A 305 -19.53 -12.73 8.88
N ARG A 306 -19.53 -11.66 9.68
CA ARG A 306 -19.71 -10.28 9.20
C ARG A 306 -18.51 -9.82 8.37
N THR A 307 -17.29 -10.10 8.83
CA THR A 307 -16.07 -9.80 8.08
C THR A 307 -16.09 -10.44 6.69
N GLY A 308 -16.44 -11.74 6.61
CA GLY A 308 -16.49 -12.46 5.35
C GLY A 308 -17.52 -11.89 4.37
N LEU A 309 -18.70 -11.48 4.86
CA LEU A 309 -19.72 -10.85 4.03
C LEU A 309 -19.25 -9.49 3.50
N LEU A 310 -18.76 -8.61 4.39
CA LEU A 310 -18.29 -7.27 4.04
C LEU A 310 -17.14 -7.30 3.02
N LEU A 311 -16.18 -8.20 3.19
CA LEU A 311 -15.03 -8.29 2.29
C LEU A 311 -15.41 -8.85 0.92
N ARG A 312 -16.28 -9.86 0.84
CA ARG A 312 -16.78 -10.35 -0.45
C ARG A 312 -17.54 -9.27 -1.21
N GLN A 313 -18.36 -8.49 -0.51
CA GLN A 313 -19.04 -7.35 -1.10
C GLN A 313 -18.04 -6.29 -1.57
N ALA A 314 -17.07 -5.91 -0.74
CA ALA A 314 -16.02 -4.96 -1.12
C ALA A 314 -15.22 -5.41 -2.34
N ILE A 315 -14.85 -6.70 -2.43
CA ILE A 315 -14.16 -7.28 -3.59
C ILE A 315 -15.03 -7.21 -4.85
N ALA A 316 -16.32 -7.56 -4.74
CA ALA A 316 -17.24 -7.49 -5.87
C ALA A 316 -17.37 -6.05 -6.40
N TRP A 317 -17.55 -5.09 -5.51
CA TRP A 317 -17.61 -3.65 -5.84
C TRP A 317 -16.28 -3.13 -6.41
N ALA A 318 -15.14 -3.49 -5.80
CA ALA A 318 -13.84 -3.05 -6.30
C ALA A 318 -13.58 -3.59 -7.71
N ARG A 319 -13.96 -4.85 -7.96
CA ARG A 319 -13.83 -5.49 -9.28
C ARG A 319 -14.72 -4.82 -10.33
N THR A 320 -15.97 -4.49 -10.01
CA THR A 320 -16.90 -3.90 -10.98
C THR A 320 -16.58 -2.43 -11.25
N CYS A 321 -16.20 -1.66 -10.23
CA CYS A 321 -15.92 -0.23 -10.39
C CYS A 321 -14.52 0.08 -10.93
N TYR A 322 -13.51 -0.73 -10.59
CA TYR A 322 -12.10 -0.43 -10.89
C TYR A 322 -11.38 -1.52 -11.70
N GLY A 323 -11.95 -2.72 -11.80
CA GLY A 323 -11.32 -3.86 -12.48
C GLY A 323 -10.32 -4.62 -11.61
N LYS A 324 -9.97 -5.84 -12.06
CA LYS A 324 -9.07 -6.77 -11.34
C LYS A 324 -7.62 -6.29 -11.27
N GLY A 325 -7.21 -5.40 -12.17
CA GLY A 325 -5.85 -4.84 -12.19
C GLY A 325 -5.69 -3.58 -11.36
N SER A 326 -6.70 -3.14 -10.60
CA SER A 326 -6.66 -1.89 -9.85
C SER A 326 -6.01 -2.02 -8.48
N ALA A 327 -5.46 -0.91 -7.99
CA ALA A 327 -4.93 -0.85 -6.62
C ALA A 327 -6.03 -1.10 -5.59
N GLN A 328 -7.22 -0.56 -5.80
CA GLN A 328 -8.36 -0.74 -4.90
C GLN A 328 -8.75 -2.21 -4.77
N TYR A 329 -8.70 -2.97 -5.85
CA TYR A 329 -8.94 -4.40 -5.83
C TYR A 329 -7.82 -5.15 -5.08
N ALA A 330 -6.56 -4.85 -5.36
CA ALA A 330 -5.42 -5.45 -4.65
C ALA A 330 -5.49 -5.19 -3.14
N GLU A 331 -5.79 -3.96 -2.74
CA GLU A 331 -5.95 -3.59 -1.34
C GLU A 331 -7.13 -4.34 -0.67
N THR A 332 -8.24 -4.59 -1.37
CA THR A 332 -9.34 -5.44 -0.84
C THR A 332 -8.92 -6.90 -0.68
N LEU A 333 -8.08 -7.41 -1.59
CA LEU A 333 -7.58 -8.79 -1.53
C LEU A 333 -6.66 -8.98 -0.33
N GLU A 334 -5.83 -7.99 0.02
CA GLU A 334 -5.00 -8.07 1.22
C GLU A 334 -5.84 -8.22 2.50
N ASP A 335 -6.90 -7.41 2.65
CA ASP A 335 -7.78 -7.51 3.81
C ASP A 335 -8.53 -8.86 3.84
N TYR A 336 -8.85 -9.41 2.67
CA TYR A 336 -9.45 -10.74 2.55
C TYR A 336 -8.48 -11.88 2.87
N ALA A 337 -7.23 -11.78 2.43
CA ALA A 337 -6.20 -12.73 2.80
C ALA A 337 -5.96 -12.72 4.32
N MET A 338 -5.94 -11.55 4.96
CA MET A 338 -5.91 -11.44 6.42
C MET A 338 -7.08 -12.15 7.10
N TYR A 339 -8.29 -12.02 6.55
CA TYR A 339 -9.45 -12.77 7.02
C TYR A 339 -9.28 -14.30 6.86
N LEU A 340 -8.71 -14.76 5.75
CA LEU A 340 -8.43 -16.18 5.52
C LEU A 340 -7.40 -16.72 6.52
N LEU A 341 -6.33 -15.98 6.81
CA LEU A 341 -5.38 -16.32 7.88
C LEU A 341 -6.07 -16.48 9.23
N ALA A 342 -6.97 -15.55 9.58
CA ALA A 342 -7.70 -15.60 10.83
C ALA A 342 -8.65 -16.80 10.94
N ARG A 343 -9.08 -17.35 9.80
CA ARG A 343 -9.85 -18.59 9.72
C ARG A 343 -9.01 -19.85 9.53
N ASN A 344 -7.69 -19.75 9.64
CA ASN A 344 -6.74 -20.84 9.44
C ASN A 344 -6.70 -21.40 8.00
N ALA A 345 -7.21 -20.66 7.01
CA ALA A 345 -7.12 -21.00 5.59
C ALA A 345 -5.80 -20.48 5.00
N VAL A 346 -4.67 -20.99 5.51
CA VAL A 346 -3.33 -20.43 5.26
C VAL A 346 -2.92 -20.53 3.79
N THR A 347 -3.17 -21.67 3.14
CA THR A 347 -2.83 -21.90 1.72
C THR A 347 -3.60 -20.96 0.78
N GLU A 348 -4.91 -20.83 0.99
CA GLU A 348 -5.74 -19.90 0.23
C GLU A 348 -5.30 -18.45 0.44
N SER A 349 -4.98 -18.08 1.69
CA SER A 349 -4.49 -16.74 2.00
C SER A 349 -3.20 -16.40 1.27
N VAL A 350 -2.23 -17.33 1.20
CA VAL A 350 -0.97 -17.09 0.47
C VAL A 350 -1.24 -16.88 -1.02
N GLY A 351 -2.19 -17.64 -1.60
CA GLY A 351 -2.62 -17.44 -2.98
C GLY A 351 -3.17 -16.02 -3.22
N VAL A 352 -4.07 -15.57 -2.35
CA VAL A 352 -4.67 -14.23 -2.43
C VAL A 352 -3.64 -13.11 -2.21
N PHE A 353 -2.71 -13.26 -1.25
CA PHE A 353 -1.63 -12.28 -1.06
C PHE A 353 -0.70 -12.20 -2.28
N THR A 354 -0.43 -13.34 -2.92
CA THR A 354 0.41 -13.38 -4.13
C THR A 354 -0.27 -12.65 -5.30
N GLU A 355 -1.59 -12.80 -5.46
CA GLU A 355 -2.37 -12.04 -6.46
C GLU A 355 -2.28 -10.53 -6.20
N ALA A 356 -2.51 -10.09 -4.95
CA ALA A 356 -2.41 -8.68 -4.57
C ALA A 356 -0.99 -8.11 -4.84
N GLN A 357 0.05 -8.85 -4.44
CA GLN A 357 1.44 -8.48 -4.68
C GLN A 357 1.75 -8.31 -6.17
N HIS A 358 1.27 -9.24 -7.01
CA HIS A 358 1.48 -9.17 -8.45
C HIS A 358 0.83 -7.92 -9.07
N ILE A 359 -0.38 -7.57 -8.62
CA ILE A 359 -1.05 -6.34 -9.05
C ILE A 359 -0.24 -5.10 -8.63
N TYR A 360 0.21 -5.01 -7.38
CA TYR A 360 1.05 -3.88 -6.94
C TYR A 360 2.36 -3.78 -7.69
N LEU A 361 3.01 -4.91 -7.98
CA LEU A 361 4.25 -4.93 -8.76
C LEU A 361 4.01 -4.37 -10.17
N ARG A 362 2.88 -4.70 -10.80
CA ARG A 362 2.52 -4.18 -12.14
C ARG A 362 2.18 -2.69 -12.13
N LEU A 363 1.48 -2.23 -11.08
CA LEU A 363 1.02 -0.84 -10.95
C LEU A 363 2.14 0.10 -10.54
N TYR A 364 2.94 -0.32 -9.55
CA TYR A 364 3.87 0.54 -8.83
C TYR A 364 5.32 0.03 -8.89
N GLY A 365 5.61 -1.07 -9.58
CA GLY A 365 6.99 -1.56 -9.67
C GLY A 365 7.61 -1.96 -8.32
N PRO A 366 8.89 -2.36 -8.33
CA PRO A 366 9.56 -3.03 -7.21
C PRO A 366 9.94 -2.11 -6.04
N ARG A 367 9.83 -0.78 -6.20
CA ARG A 367 10.28 0.22 -5.22
C ARG A 367 9.12 1.10 -4.73
N ASN A 368 8.01 0.46 -4.37
CA ASN A 368 6.84 1.14 -3.81
C ASN A 368 6.57 0.69 -2.37
N LEU A 369 6.14 1.63 -1.52
CA LEU A 369 5.80 1.32 -0.13
C LEU A 369 4.62 0.35 -0.01
N LEU A 370 3.59 0.46 -0.86
CA LEU A 370 2.44 -0.43 -0.85
C LEU A 370 2.82 -1.85 -1.27
N LEU A 371 3.71 -2.00 -2.27
CA LEU A 371 4.28 -3.31 -2.58
C LEU A 371 5.07 -3.87 -1.40
N ALA A 372 5.87 -3.04 -0.73
CA ALA A 372 6.62 -3.47 0.44
C ALA A 372 5.66 -3.93 1.56
N HIS A 373 4.59 -3.18 1.82
CA HIS A 373 3.57 -3.57 2.77
C HIS A 373 2.91 -4.91 2.40
N ALA A 374 2.55 -5.09 1.13
CA ALA A 374 2.00 -6.36 0.61
C ALA A 374 2.98 -7.53 0.77
N GLN A 375 4.26 -7.28 0.51
CA GLN A 375 5.35 -8.22 0.76
C GLN A 375 5.42 -8.64 2.22
N GLY A 376 5.33 -7.70 3.16
CA GLY A 376 5.29 -8.01 4.59
C GLY A 376 4.15 -8.95 4.97
N ASN A 377 2.96 -8.72 4.43
CA ASN A 377 1.79 -9.55 4.70
C ASN A 377 1.90 -10.95 4.09
N LEU A 378 2.40 -11.02 2.85
CA LEU A 378 2.67 -12.29 2.18
C LEU A 378 3.71 -13.11 2.95
N VAL A 379 4.79 -12.47 3.39
CA VAL A 379 5.84 -13.14 4.17
C VAL A 379 5.24 -13.76 5.42
N PHE A 380 4.39 -13.04 6.16
CA PHE A 380 3.71 -13.61 7.32
C PHE A 380 2.84 -14.84 6.97
N GLY A 381 2.06 -14.77 5.88
CA GLY A 381 1.30 -15.92 5.40
C GLY A 381 2.18 -17.13 5.06
N LEU A 382 3.32 -16.90 4.40
CA LEU A 382 4.30 -17.94 4.08
C LEU A 382 4.98 -18.52 5.32
N CYS A 383 5.25 -17.71 6.35
CA CYS A 383 5.76 -18.19 7.64
C CYS A 383 4.77 -19.17 8.29
N LEU A 384 3.48 -18.81 8.33
CA LEU A 384 2.44 -19.70 8.84
C LEU A 384 2.29 -20.96 7.98
N GLN A 385 2.43 -20.84 6.66
CA GLN A 385 2.37 -21.99 5.76
C GLN A 385 3.56 -22.94 5.97
N ALA A 386 4.76 -22.40 6.13
CA ALA A 386 5.96 -23.17 6.42
C ALA A 386 5.91 -23.86 7.78
N TYR A 387 5.22 -23.27 8.75
CA TYR A 387 4.91 -23.96 10.00
C TYR A 387 3.95 -25.14 9.78
N VAL A 388 2.84 -24.94 9.06
CA VAL A 388 1.81 -25.98 8.87
C VAL A 388 2.26 -27.12 7.94
N HIS A 389 3.09 -26.82 6.94
CA HIS A 389 3.46 -27.76 5.87
C HIS A 389 4.97 -28.02 5.76
N GLU A 390 5.77 -27.57 6.74
CA GLU A 390 7.24 -27.76 6.80
C GLU A 390 8.04 -27.19 5.61
N GLN A 391 7.46 -26.28 4.81
CA GLN A 391 8.12 -25.65 3.65
C GLN A 391 9.03 -24.46 4.05
N ARG A 392 10.07 -24.73 4.83
CA ARG A 392 10.91 -23.72 5.51
C ARG A 392 11.73 -22.85 4.56
N GLU A 393 12.41 -23.45 3.60
CA GLU A 393 13.36 -22.76 2.71
C GLU A 393 12.67 -21.63 1.92
N ARG A 394 11.46 -21.91 1.43
CA ARG A 394 10.68 -20.96 0.64
C ARG A 394 10.26 -19.74 1.46
N ALA A 395 9.85 -19.94 2.72
CA ALA A 395 9.51 -18.86 3.62
C ALA A 395 10.74 -18.00 3.97
N VAL A 396 11.88 -18.64 4.32
CA VAL A 396 13.13 -17.92 4.65
C VAL A 396 13.56 -17.05 3.47
N GLN A 397 13.64 -17.61 2.26
CA GLN A 397 14.05 -16.86 1.07
C GLN A 397 13.14 -15.64 0.80
N HIS A 398 11.83 -15.78 1.01
CA HIS A 398 10.89 -14.66 0.86
C HIS A 398 11.05 -13.58 1.93
N VAL A 399 11.35 -13.95 3.18
CA VAL A 399 11.65 -13.00 4.27
C VAL A 399 12.89 -12.19 3.93
N GLU A 400 13.97 -12.85 3.50
CA GLU A 400 15.23 -12.17 3.17
C GLU A 400 15.06 -11.18 2.01
N ASN A 401 14.39 -11.62 0.95
CA ASN A 401 14.11 -10.76 -0.21
C ASN A 401 13.25 -9.55 0.17
N SER A 402 12.24 -9.75 1.03
CA SER A 402 11.34 -8.67 1.46
C SER A 402 12.02 -7.72 2.43
N MET A 403 12.86 -8.22 3.34
CA MET A 403 13.68 -7.40 4.23
C MET A 403 14.66 -6.53 3.46
N ALA A 404 15.34 -7.09 2.45
CA ALA A 404 16.23 -6.31 1.58
C ALA A 404 15.47 -5.19 0.84
N ASN A 405 14.21 -5.40 0.48
CA ASN A 405 13.37 -4.35 -0.10
C ASN A 405 12.94 -3.31 0.94
N PHE A 406 12.55 -3.74 2.14
CA PHE A 406 12.21 -2.82 3.23
C PHE A 406 13.36 -1.89 3.59
N GLU A 407 14.58 -2.41 3.73
CA GLU A 407 15.75 -1.61 4.12
C GLU A 407 16.14 -0.59 3.05
N ARG A 408 15.74 -0.80 1.79
CA ARG A 408 15.94 0.15 0.70
C ARG A 408 14.91 1.27 0.66
N ILE A 409 13.69 1.01 1.12
CA ILE A 409 12.54 1.93 0.95
C ILE A 409 12.24 2.69 2.24
N LEU A 410 12.42 2.06 3.40
CA LEU A 410 11.95 2.54 4.69
C LEU A 410 13.10 3.10 5.55
N PRO A 411 12.84 4.14 6.37
CA PRO A 411 13.75 4.57 7.42
C PRO A 411 14.00 3.44 8.43
N HIS A 412 15.19 3.40 9.04
CA HIS A 412 15.60 2.31 9.94
C HIS A 412 14.64 2.01 11.10
N ASP A 413 13.92 3.03 11.59
CA ASP A 413 12.98 2.92 12.73
C ASP A 413 11.53 2.67 12.30
N HIS A 414 11.29 2.36 11.02
CA HIS A 414 9.94 2.14 10.52
C HIS A 414 9.34 0.84 11.08
N ARG A 415 8.08 0.88 11.53
CA ARG A 415 7.35 -0.25 12.13
C ARG A 415 7.42 -1.53 11.27
N LEU A 416 7.20 -1.44 9.95
CA LEU A 416 7.31 -2.59 9.04
C LEU A 416 8.71 -3.24 9.02
N LEU A 417 9.78 -2.45 9.15
CA LEU A 417 11.15 -2.96 9.24
C LEU A 417 11.39 -3.70 10.56
N VAL A 418 10.89 -3.13 11.66
CA VAL A 418 10.92 -3.77 12.98
C VAL A 418 10.13 -5.08 12.97
N GLN A 419 8.96 -5.10 12.33
CA GLN A 419 8.13 -6.29 12.16
C GLN A 419 8.82 -7.37 11.32
N GLY A 420 9.41 -7.02 10.19
CA GLY A 420 10.17 -7.95 9.36
C GLY A 420 11.36 -8.57 10.11
N ARG A 421 12.09 -7.77 10.90
CA ARG A 421 13.19 -8.25 11.75
C ARG A 421 12.71 -9.19 12.85
N ARG A 422 11.63 -8.83 13.55
CA ARG A 422 10.99 -9.70 14.56
C ARG A 422 10.56 -11.02 13.95
N LEU A 423 9.91 -10.99 12.80
CA LEU A 423 9.45 -12.18 12.10
C LEU A 423 10.62 -13.09 11.70
N ARG A 424 11.71 -12.52 11.18
CA ARG A 424 12.96 -13.26 10.93
C ARG A 424 13.50 -13.89 12.20
N SER A 425 13.63 -13.13 13.29
CA SER A 425 14.11 -13.68 14.57
C SER A 425 13.20 -14.78 15.11
N SER A 426 11.87 -14.64 15.01
CA SER A 426 10.92 -15.69 15.38
C SER A 426 11.07 -16.92 14.50
N MET A 427 11.30 -16.78 13.20
CA MET A 427 11.59 -17.92 12.32
C MET A 427 12.91 -18.60 12.67
N ASP A 428 13.95 -17.82 12.96
CA ASP A 428 15.25 -18.36 13.36
C ASP A 428 15.11 -19.21 14.63
N LEU A 429 14.33 -18.75 15.61
CA LEU A 429 14.05 -19.48 16.86
C LEU A 429 13.16 -20.72 16.64
N LEU A 430 12.08 -20.59 15.87
CA LEU A 430 11.03 -21.61 15.75
C LEU A 430 11.33 -22.68 14.69
N LEU A 431 12.10 -22.35 13.65
CA LEU A 431 12.40 -23.26 12.55
C LEU A 431 13.80 -23.88 12.67
N PHE A 432 14.77 -23.24 13.34
CA PHE A 432 16.11 -23.78 13.53
C PHE A 432 16.42 -24.29 14.96
N GLY A 433 15.50 -24.15 15.92
CA GLY A 433 15.58 -24.87 17.20
C GLY A 433 15.47 -26.40 17.09
N MET A 434 15.13 -26.93 15.91
CA MET A 434 14.97 -28.38 15.66
C MET A 434 16.25 -29.10 15.19
N THR A 435 17.40 -28.42 15.08
CA THR A 435 18.65 -29.04 14.55
C THR A 435 19.82 -29.15 15.50
N ASP A 436 19.69 -28.80 16.79
CA ASP A 436 20.80 -28.95 17.76
C ASP A 436 20.84 -30.31 18.50
N GLY A 437 20.16 -31.32 17.96
CA GLY A 437 20.18 -32.68 18.51
C GLY A 437 21.30 -33.60 17.98
N THR A 438 22.00 -33.25 16.89
CA THR A 438 22.89 -34.21 16.22
C THR A 438 24.19 -33.61 15.69
N SER A 439 24.94 -32.90 16.53
CA SER A 439 26.36 -32.67 16.24
C SER A 439 27.22 -32.45 17.48
N ARG A 440 27.41 -33.50 18.28
CA ARG A 440 28.57 -33.61 19.18
C ARG A 440 28.91 -35.06 19.52
N ARG A 441 29.20 -35.88 18.51
CA ARG A 441 30.01 -37.11 18.67
C ARG A 441 30.82 -37.43 17.42
N ARG A 442 31.94 -36.71 17.26
CA ARG A 442 33.20 -37.15 16.62
C ARG A 442 34.31 -36.39 17.34
N GLY A 443 35.32 -36.98 17.97
CA GLY A 443 35.72 -38.39 17.99
C GLY A 443 36.73 -38.69 19.11
N ALA A 444 37.57 -39.69 18.83
CA ALA A 444 38.30 -40.60 19.74
C ALA A 444 37.36 -41.71 20.27
N GLY A 445 37.48 -42.99 19.90
CA GLY A 445 38.60 -43.76 19.39
C GLY A 445 38.77 -44.97 20.32
N GLY A 446 38.74 -46.19 19.78
CA GLY A 446 39.20 -47.40 20.49
C GLY A 446 38.14 -48.48 20.77
N GLU A 447 38.10 -49.46 19.87
CA GLU A 447 38.10 -50.93 20.09
C GLU A 447 37.17 -51.62 21.11
N GLY A 448 36.53 -52.70 20.66
CA GLY A 448 36.10 -53.81 21.52
C GLY A 448 34.93 -54.62 20.95
N GLY A 449 35.19 -55.85 20.48
CA GLY A 449 34.23 -56.70 19.77
C GLY A 449 33.10 -57.33 20.61
N GLY A 450 32.25 -58.12 19.94
CA GLY A 450 31.39 -59.13 20.57
C GLY A 450 29.93 -59.07 20.14
N ALA A 451 29.48 -60.14 19.47
CA ALA A 451 28.10 -60.36 19.01
C ALA A 451 27.09 -60.56 20.16
N ASP A 452 25.83 -60.18 19.97
CA ASP A 452 24.71 -61.15 19.96
C ASP A 452 23.36 -60.53 19.52
N VAL A 453 22.49 -61.41 19.06
CA VAL A 453 21.10 -61.20 18.59
C VAL A 453 20.18 -60.87 19.77
N SER A 454 19.28 -59.88 19.64
CA SER A 454 17.94 -59.88 20.27
C SER A 454 17.02 -58.78 19.73
N ASP A 455 15.78 -59.21 19.55
CA ASP A 455 14.53 -58.53 19.20
C ASP A 455 14.14 -57.46 20.24
N GLU A 456 13.94 -56.20 19.83
CA GLU A 456 13.29 -55.18 20.67
C GLU A 456 12.33 -54.29 19.84
N ARG A 457 11.07 -54.28 20.29
CA ARG A 457 9.98 -53.38 19.87
C ARG A 457 10.36 -51.92 20.09
N PRO A 458 9.82 -50.96 19.30
CA PRO A 458 10.10 -49.55 19.52
C PRO A 458 9.51 -49.06 20.87
N PRO A 459 10.24 -48.23 21.64
CA PRO A 459 9.79 -47.73 22.93
C PRO A 459 8.71 -46.65 22.76
N ALA A 460 7.75 -46.65 23.69
CA ALA A 460 6.64 -45.71 23.76
C ALA A 460 7.06 -44.24 24.00
N GLU A 461 8.34 -43.96 24.22
CA GLU A 461 8.89 -42.62 24.51
C GLU A 461 9.00 -41.71 23.28
N GLU A 462 8.98 -42.25 22.05
CA GLU A 462 8.94 -41.43 20.83
C GLU A 462 7.56 -40.83 20.51
N GLN A 463 6.50 -41.29 21.19
CA GLN A 463 5.15 -40.73 21.06
C GLN A 463 4.90 -39.60 22.07
N GLU A 464 5.41 -39.68 23.31
CA GLU A 464 5.28 -38.60 24.29
C GLU A 464 6.13 -37.37 23.92
N LEU A 465 7.36 -37.57 23.43
CA LEU A 465 8.22 -36.46 22.97
C LEU A 465 7.70 -35.77 21.69
N LYS A 466 6.81 -36.42 20.92
CA LYS A 466 6.12 -35.83 19.75
C LYS A 466 4.90 -35.01 20.17
N VAL A 467 4.24 -35.36 21.28
CA VAL A 467 3.08 -34.62 21.80
C VAL A 467 3.55 -33.32 22.46
N ASP A 468 4.60 -33.35 23.29
CA ASP A 468 5.17 -32.15 23.91
C ASP A 468 5.74 -31.15 22.88
N LYS A 469 6.37 -31.64 21.80
CA LYS A 469 6.84 -30.78 20.70
C LYS A 469 5.72 -30.18 19.86
N MET A 470 4.55 -30.82 19.82
CA MET A 470 3.38 -30.30 19.11
C MET A 470 2.73 -29.15 19.89
N ASP A 471 2.76 -29.22 21.23
CA ASP A 471 2.27 -28.17 22.13
C ASP A 471 3.18 -26.93 22.15
N ASP A 472 4.51 -27.11 22.13
CA ASP A 472 5.47 -26.01 21.98
C ASP A 472 5.33 -25.28 20.63
N GLY A 473 5.09 -26.04 19.55
CA GLY A 473 4.81 -25.48 18.23
C GLY A 473 3.49 -24.72 18.18
N LEU A 474 2.43 -25.23 18.83
CA LEU A 474 1.13 -24.57 18.92
C LEU A 474 1.22 -23.26 19.71
N LEU A 475 1.97 -23.26 20.81
CA LEU A 475 2.25 -22.07 21.61
C LEU A 475 3.01 -21.01 20.78
N ALA A 476 4.00 -21.43 20.01
CA ALA A 476 4.76 -20.58 19.11
C ALA A 476 3.95 -20.00 17.93
N VAL A 477 3.03 -20.78 17.34
CA VAL A 477 2.06 -20.25 16.36
C VAL A 477 1.12 -19.27 17.02
N HIS A 478 0.70 -19.54 18.26
CA HIS A 478 -0.07 -18.61 19.05
C HIS A 478 0.71 -17.33 19.32
N GLU A 479 2.03 -17.37 19.55
CA GLU A 479 2.89 -16.21 19.73
C GLU A 479 3.18 -15.45 18.44
N LEU A 480 3.45 -16.13 17.31
CA LEU A 480 3.59 -15.50 15.99
C LEU A 480 2.29 -14.83 15.57
N ARG A 481 1.15 -15.52 15.77
CA ARG A 481 -0.19 -14.95 15.58
C ARG A 481 -0.38 -13.78 16.52
N ARG A 482 -0.10 -13.92 17.81
CA ARG A 482 -0.27 -12.86 18.81
C ARG A 482 0.62 -11.66 18.53
N SER A 483 1.87 -11.84 18.13
CA SER A 483 2.80 -10.77 17.75
C SER A 483 2.30 -10.05 16.50
N PHE A 484 1.93 -10.77 15.45
CA PHE A 484 1.38 -10.20 14.23
C PHE A 484 0.06 -9.48 14.48
N TYR A 485 -0.80 -10.07 15.29
CA TYR A 485 -2.08 -9.49 15.68
C TYR A 485 -1.87 -8.25 16.59
N LEU A 486 -0.96 -8.29 17.57
CA LEU A 486 -0.55 -7.11 18.35
C LEU A 486 -0.03 -5.99 17.44
N ASP A 487 0.75 -6.36 16.44
CA ASP A 487 1.31 -5.48 15.41
C ASP A 487 0.31 -5.05 14.33
N TYR A 488 -0.95 -5.52 14.40
CA TYR A 488 -2.11 -5.08 13.60
C TYR A 488 -3.26 -4.52 14.44
N GLY A 489 -3.05 -4.28 15.75
CA GLY A 489 -4.11 -3.84 16.67
C GLY A 489 -5.17 -4.91 16.99
N LEU A 490 -4.93 -6.15 16.57
CA LEU A 490 -5.70 -7.35 16.88
C LEU A 490 -5.24 -7.88 18.25
N LEU A 491 -5.85 -7.40 19.34
CA LEU A 491 -5.60 -7.98 20.68
C LEU A 491 -6.13 -9.42 20.74
N MET A 492 -5.22 -10.39 20.68
CA MET A 492 -5.47 -11.74 21.20
C MET A 492 -5.32 -11.69 22.73
N LYS A 493 -6.41 -11.41 23.45
CA LYS A 493 -6.55 -12.01 24.77
C LYS A 493 -6.78 -13.51 24.54
N SER A 494 -5.80 -14.32 24.91
CA SER A 494 -6.04 -15.73 25.22
C SER A 494 -7.07 -15.73 26.37
N SER A 495 -8.29 -16.11 26.06
CA SER A 495 -9.17 -16.64 27.10
C SER A 495 -8.71 -18.07 27.33
N GLU A 496 -7.99 -18.27 28.42
CA GLU A 496 -8.30 -19.41 29.29
C GLU A 496 -9.67 -19.16 29.93
#